data_AF-I2K4G4-F1
#
_entry.id   AF-I2K4G4-F1
#
_cell.length_a   1.000
_cell.length_b   1.000
_cell.length_c   1.000
_cell.angle_alpha   90.00
_cell.angle_beta   90.00
_cell.angle_gamma   90.00
#
_symmetry.space_group_name_H-M   'P 1'
#
loop_
_entity.id
_entity.type
_entity.pdbx_description
1 polymer ?
#
loop_
_entity_poly.entity_id
_entity_poly.type
_entity_poly.pdbx_seq_one_letter_code
_entity_poly.pdbx_strand_id
1 'polypeptide(L)'
;MRYTQKQIDKFNRQKYIVELEKISKNLFRMFRDEHVTAENFVKKFGQLKSKFDEKEEVQLESEYHQQLKEYITRIYQSTCLVEEFSDKNLSDIREAEMSNLNRLQKLKNGTSYKKDKHKSKRQNEDWG
;
A
#
# COMPACT_ATOMS: atom_id res chain seq x y z
N MET A 1 1.28 30.70 14.97
CA MET A 1 1.38 30.49 13.50
C MET A 1 0.21 29.63 13.05
N ARG A 2 -0.58 30.09 12.06
CA ARG A 2 -1.61 29.27 11.40
C ARG A 2 -0.97 28.57 10.20
N TYR A 3 -1.17 27.26 10.08
CA TYR A 3 -0.76 26.54 8.88
C TYR A 3 -1.59 26.98 7.68
N THR A 4 -0.95 27.06 6.52
CA THR A 4 -1.64 27.28 5.25
C THR A 4 -2.41 26.03 4.84
N GLN A 5 -3.47 26.18 4.05
CA GLN A 5 -4.24 25.05 3.52
C GLN A 5 -3.33 24.04 2.79
N LYS A 6 -2.38 24.53 1.98
CA LYS A 6 -1.38 23.70 1.29
C LYS A 6 -0.55 22.82 2.25
N GLN A 7 -0.21 23.33 3.44
CA GLN A 7 0.52 22.55 4.44
C GLN A 7 -0.37 21.49 5.09
N ILE A 8 -1.63 21.83 5.35
CA ILE A 8 -2.64 20.90 5.88
C ILE A 8 -2.88 19.77 4.88
N ASP A 9 -3.12 20.10 3.61
CA ASP A 9 -3.37 19.12 2.54
C ASP A 9 -2.19 18.17 2.36
N LYS A 10 -0.97 18.73 2.35
CA LYS A 10 0.27 17.94 2.26
C LYS A 10 0.40 16.98 3.44
N PHE A 11 0.07 17.43 4.65
CA PHE A 11 0.14 16.61 5.85
C PHE A 11 -0.91 15.49 5.84
N ASN A 12 -2.16 15.80 5.47
CA ASN A 12 -3.23 14.81 5.35
C ASN A 12 -2.88 13.77 4.28
N ARG A 13 -2.37 14.20 3.13
CA ARG A 13 -1.89 13.30 2.08
C ARG A 13 -0.79 12.36 2.56
N GLN A 14 0.19 12.89 3.29
CA GLN A 14 1.28 12.08 3.82
C GLN A 14 0.74 11.04 4.82
N LYS A 15 -0.17 11.42 5.72
CA LYS A 15 -0.82 10.48 6.66
C LYS A 15 -1.57 9.38 5.93
N TYR A 16 -2.33 9.74 4.90
CA TYR A 16 -3.09 8.78 4.09
C TYR A 16 -2.15 7.76 3.41
N ILE A 17 -1.08 8.24 2.78
CA ILE A 17 -0.06 7.40 2.15
C ILE A 17 0.61 6.45 3.16
N VAL A 18 0.98 6.96 4.34
CA VAL A 18 1.61 6.15 5.39
C VAL A 18 0.72 4.98 5.81
N GLU A 19 -0.59 5.17 5.83
CA GLU A 19 -1.54 4.14 6.26
C GLU A 19 -1.80 3.11 5.15
N LEU A 20 -1.88 3.54 3.88
CA LEU A 20 -1.86 2.62 2.73
C LEU A 20 -0.62 1.70 2.78
N GLU A 21 0.56 2.28 2.99
CA GLU A 21 1.82 1.55 3.09
C GLU A 21 1.85 0.58 4.28
N LYS A 22 1.27 0.98 5.41
CA LYS A 22 1.14 0.13 6.59
C LYS A 22 0.23 -1.07 6.32
N ILE A 23 -0.89 -0.87 5.63
CA ILE A 23 -1.78 -1.96 5.20
C ILE A 23 -1.02 -2.93 4.29
N SER A 24 -0.36 -2.41 3.25
CA SER A 24 0.45 -3.22 2.31
C SER A 24 1.47 -4.11 3.03
N LYS A 25 2.24 -3.55 3.96
CA LYS A 25 3.22 -4.30 4.77
C LYS A 25 2.57 -5.38 5.63
N ASN A 26 1.39 -5.12 6.19
CA ASN A 26 0.66 -6.14 6.95
C ASN A 26 0.14 -7.25 6.05
N LEU A 27 -0.42 -6.92 4.88
CA LEU A 27 -0.85 -7.90 3.89
C LEU A 27 0.31 -8.80 3.47
N PHE A 28 1.48 -8.21 3.14
CA PHE A 28 2.67 -8.99 2.81
C PHE A 28 3.09 -9.95 3.92
N ARG A 29 3.09 -9.50 5.18
CA ARG A 29 3.40 -10.37 6.33
C ARG A 29 2.38 -11.49 6.49
N MET A 30 1.09 -11.18 6.40
CA MET A 30 0.03 -12.17 6.60
C MET A 30 0.00 -13.21 5.47
N PHE A 31 0.17 -12.80 4.21
CA PHE A 31 0.22 -13.75 3.08
C PHE A 31 1.47 -14.62 3.07
N ARG A 32 2.58 -14.16 3.68
CA ARG A 32 3.81 -14.96 3.81
C ARG A 32 3.77 -15.94 4.98
N ASP A 33 3.03 -15.62 6.04
CA ASP A 33 2.97 -16.44 7.25
C ASP A 33 1.93 -17.56 7.12
N GLU A 34 2.40 -18.79 7.00
CA GLU A 34 1.58 -20.00 6.85
C GLU A 34 0.70 -20.29 8.07
N HIS A 35 1.03 -19.73 9.25
CA HIS A 35 0.26 -19.93 10.48
C HIS A 35 -0.91 -18.95 10.62
N VAL A 36 -1.04 -17.96 9.73
CA VAL A 36 -2.19 -17.05 9.73
C VAL A 36 -3.42 -17.76 9.17
N THR A 37 -4.43 -17.93 10.03
CA THR A 37 -5.77 -18.41 9.63
C THR A 37 -6.57 -17.32 8.94
N ALA A 38 -7.57 -17.71 8.15
CA ALA A 38 -8.53 -16.85 7.48
C ALA A 38 -9.29 -15.95 8.47
N GLU A 39 -9.68 -16.48 9.63
CA GLU A 39 -10.32 -15.69 10.68
C GLU A 39 -9.39 -14.56 11.17
N ASN A 40 -8.14 -14.90 11.52
CA ASN A 40 -7.16 -13.91 11.97
C ASN A 40 -6.82 -12.89 10.87
N PHE A 41 -6.74 -13.35 9.62
CA PHE A 41 -6.55 -12.49 8.45
C PHE A 41 -7.69 -11.49 8.32
N VAL A 42 -8.94 -11.94 8.24
CA VAL A 42 -10.13 -11.09 8.05
C VAL A 42 -10.28 -10.12 9.21
N LYS A 43 -10.10 -10.58 10.46
CA LYS A 43 -10.18 -9.74 11.65
C LYS A 43 -9.14 -8.62 11.61
N LYS A 44 -7.87 -8.95 11.36
CA LYS A 44 -6.78 -7.97 11.35
C LYS A 44 -6.86 -7.04 10.16
N PHE A 45 -7.12 -7.57 8.97
CA PHE A 45 -7.21 -6.77 7.75
C PHE A 45 -8.44 -5.87 7.79
N GLY A 46 -9.58 -6.36 8.26
CA GLY A 46 -10.79 -5.57 8.45
C GLY A 46 -10.60 -4.41 9.41
N GLN A 47 -9.92 -4.62 10.54
CA GLN A 47 -9.56 -3.53 11.47
C GLN A 47 -8.65 -2.48 10.83
N LEU A 48 -7.66 -2.91 10.04
CA LEU A 48 -6.76 -1.99 9.35
C LEU A 48 -7.50 -1.18 8.28
N LYS A 49 -8.39 -1.81 7.51
CA LYS A 49 -9.19 -1.15 6.47
C LYS A 49 -10.21 -0.18 7.06
N SER A 50 -10.91 -0.56 8.12
CA SER A 50 -11.86 0.32 8.82
C SER A 50 -11.18 1.60 9.33
N LYS A 51 -10.01 1.49 9.97
CA LYS A 51 -9.23 2.66 10.41
C LYS A 51 -8.73 3.54 9.25
N PHE A 52 -8.56 2.95 8.08
CA PHE A 52 -8.18 3.68 6.89
C PHE A 52 -9.37 4.42 6.28
N ASP A 53 -10.55 3.80 6.28
CA ASP A 53 -11.79 4.39 5.76
C ASP A 53 -12.31 5.56 6.60
N GLU A 54 -11.92 5.64 7.87
CA GLU A 54 -12.16 6.83 8.73
C GLU A 54 -11.38 8.08 8.27
N LYS A 55 -10.38 7.93 7.39
CA LYS A 55 -9.54 9.04 6.95
C LYS A 55 -10.18 9.73 5.75
N GLU A 56 -10.10 11.05 5.75
CA GLU A 56 -10.55 11.87 4.64
C GLU A 56 -9.82 11.47 3.34
N GLU A 57 -10.60 11.30 2.27
CA GLU A 57 -10.06 10.91 0.99
C GLU A 57 -9.20 12.02 0.40
N VAL A 58 -8.02 11.65 -0.09
CA VAL A 58 -7.06 12.57 -0.69
C VAL A 58 -6.73 12.14 -2.11
N GLN A 59 -6.44 13.11 -2.96
CA GLN A 59 -5.91 12.83 -4.28
C GLN A 59 -4.49 12.26 -4.18
N LEU A 60 -4.29 11.06 -4.73
CA LEU A 60 -2.99 10.41 -4.86
C LEU A 60 -2.41 10.75 -6.23
N GLU A 61 -1.19 11.29 -6.28
CA GLU A 61 -0.53 11.69 -7.54
C GLU A 61 0.33 10.58 -8.15
N SER A 62 0.79 9.63 -7.34
CA SER A 62 1.65 8.55 -7.81
C SER A 62 0.81 7.34 -8.20
N GLU A 63 1.04 6.84 -9.41
CA GLU A 63 0.44 5.63 -9.96
C GLU A 63 0.55 4.45 -8.98
N TYR A 64 1.69 4.31 -8.31
CA TYR A 64 1.88 3.27 -7.30
C TYR A 64 0.87 3.37 -6.15
N HIS A 65 0.62 4.57 -5.62
CA HIS A 65 -0.33 4.71 -4.50
C HIS A 65 -1.78 4.51 -4.96
N GLN A 66 -2.11 4.91 -6.20
CA GLN A 66 -3.41 4.65 -6.81
C GLN A 66 -3.64 3.14 -6.95
N GLN A 67 -2.71 2.42 -7.58
CA GLN A 67 -2.80 0.96 -7.73
C GLN A 67 -2.78 0.23 -6.37
N LEU A 68 -2.03 0.74 -5.38
CA LEU A 68 -2.04 0.17 -4.04
C LEU A 68 -3.41 0.30 -3.36
N LYS A 69 -4.07 1.45 -3.50
CA LYS A 69 -5.41 1.68 -2.96
C LYS A 69 -6.44 0.76 -3.63
N GLU A 70 -6.39 0.64 -4.95
CA GLU A 70 -7.25 -0.26 -5.73
C GLU A 70 -7.03 -1.72 -5.31
N TYR A 71 -5.76 -2.14 -5.20
CA TYR A 71 -5.40 -3.46 -4.72
C TYR A 71 -5.97 -3.75 -3.33
N ILE A 72 -5.78 -2.86 -2.36
CA ILE A 72 -6.32 -3.02 -0.99
C ILE A 72 -7.85 -3.14 -1.02
N THR A 73 -8.51 -2.33 -1.84
CA THR A 73 -9.98 -2.36 -1.99
C THR A 73 -10.46 -3.69 -2.56
N ARG A 74 -9.80 -4.18 -3.62
CA ARG A 74 -10.10 -5.47 -4.23
C ARG A 74 -9.94 -6.62 -3.25
N ILE A 75 -8.80 -6.69 -2.53
CA ILE A 75 -8.58 -7.75 -1.52
C ILE A 75 -9.66 -7.68 -0.45
N TYR A 76 -9.99 -6.48 0.04
CA TYR A 76 -11.01 -6.32 1.07
C TYR A 76 -12.36 -6.86 0.62
N GLN A 77 -12.77 -6.56 -0.61
CA GLN A 77 -14.00 -7.09 -1.19
C GLN A 77 -13.96 -8.61 -1.37
N SER A 78 -12.85 -9.16 -1.85
CA SER A 78 -12.72 -10.61 -2.11
C SER A 78 -12.44 -11.46 -0.86
N THR A 79 -12.21 -10.84 0.30
CA THR A 79 -11.92 -11.57 1.55
C THR A 79 -12.85 -11.18 2.69
N CYS A 80 -12.92 -9.90 3.06
CA CYS A 80 -13.60 -9.46 4.29
C CYS A 80 -15.10 -9.26 4.10
N LEU A 81 -15.56 -9.07 2.86
CA LEU A 81 -16.98 -8.93 2.52
C LEU A 81 -17.60 -10.23 2.00
N VAL A 82 -16.81 -11.30 1.92
CA VAL A 82 -17.30 -12.63 1.53
C VAL A 82 -17.85 -13.33 2.78
N GLU A 83 -19.05 -13.88 2.68
CA GLU A 83 -19.76 -14.51 3.79
C GLU A 83 -19.00 -15.72 4.37
N GLU A 84 -18.38 -16.54 3.51
CA GLU A 84 -17.62 -17.73 3.91
C GLU A 84 -16.17 -17.67 3.38
N PHE A 85 -15.33 -16.85 4.02
CA PHE A 85 -13.88 -16.84 3.73
C PHE A 85 -13.15 -17.84 4.63
N SER A 86 -12.71 -18.96 4.06
CA SER A 86 -12.06 -20.08 4.77
C SER A 86 -10.54 -20.10 4.62
N ASP A 87 -9.86 -20.92 5.45
CA ASP A 87 -8.41 -21.15 5.36
C ASP A 87 -7.98 -21.66 3.98
N LYS A 88 -8.83 -22.47 3.32
CA LYS A 88 -8.58 -22.90 1.94
C LYS A 88 -8.57 -21.72 0.98
N ASN A 89 -9.58 -20.83 1.06
CA ASN A 89 -9.61 -19.64 0.21
C ASN A 89 -8.40 -18.75 0.41
N LEU A 90 -7.97 -18.56 1.67
CA LEU A 90 -6.76 -17.82 1.98
C LEU A 90 -5.53 -18.48 1.37
N SER A 91 -5.39 -19.80 1.53
CA SER A 91 -4.28 -20.57 0.95
C SER A 91 -4.21 -20.42 -0.57
N ASP A 92 -5.35 -20.55 -1.25
CA ASP A 92 -5.48 -20.50 -2.71
C ASP A 92 -5.03 -19.15 -3.30
N ILE A 93 -5.19 -18.04 -2.56
CA ILE A 93 -4.82 -16.70 -3.04
C ILE A 93 -3.39 -16.27 -2.65
N ARG A 94 -2.74 -16.92 -1.69
CA ARG A 94 -1.45 -16.46 -1.11
C ARG A 94 -0.39 -16.20 -2.18
N GLU A 95 -0.14 -17.16 -3.06
CA GLU A 95 0.91 -17.04 -4.07
C GLU A 95 0.62 -15.90 -5.06
N ALA A 96 -0.62 -15.86 -5.56
CA ALA A 96 -1.07 -14.82 -6.49
C ALA A 96 -0.94 -13.43 -5.86
N GLU A 97 -1.36 -13.27 -4.62
CA GLU A 97 -1.34 -11.96 -3.94
C GLU A 97 0.06 -11.55 -3.48
N MET A 98 0.93 -12.51 -3.15
CA MET A 98 2.35 -12.24 -2.97
C MET A 98 3.01 -11.74 -4.27
N SER A 99 2.66 -12.33 -5.41
CA SER A 99 3.14 -11.88 -6.73
C SER A 99 2.66 -10.45 -7.04
N ASN A 100 1.40 -10.14 -6.77
CA ASN A 100 0.82 -8.81 -6.95
C ASN A 100 1.49 -7.76 -6.05
N LEU A 101 1.71 -8.05 -4.76
CA LEU A 101 2.43 -7.16 -3.85
C LEU A 101 3.88 -6.93 -4.31
N ASN A 102 4.55 -7.95 -4.82
CA ASN A 102 5.90 -7.81 -5.38
C ASN A 102 5.92 -6.93 -6.63
N ARG A 103 4.89 -6.99 -7.49
CA ARG A 103 4.74 -6.09 -8.65
C ARG A 103 4.55 -4.64 -8.21
N LEU A 104 3.71 -4.39 -7.21
CA LEU A 104 3.54 -3.06 -6.62
C LEU A 104 4.85 -2.52 -6.04
N GLN A 105 5.63 -3.36 -5.35
CA GLN A 105 6.94 -2.96 -4.83
C GLN A 105 7.94 -2.63 -5.96
N LYS A 106 7.91 -3.35 -7.08
CA LYS A 106 8.71 -3.02 -8.27
C LYS A 106 8.30 -1.67 -8.86
N LEU A 107 7.00 -1.38 -8.95
CA LEU A 107 6.48 -0.10 -9.43
C LEU A 107 6.94 1.06 -8.53
N LYS A 108 6.83 0.89 -7.21
CA LYS A 108 7.37 1.84 -6.21
C LYS A 108 8.84 2.13 -6.46
N ASN A 109 9.66 1.08 -6.60
CA ASN A 109 11.11 1.22 -6.79
C ASN A 109 11.46 1.82 -8.15
N GLY A 110 10.70 1.53 -9.21
CA GLY A 110 10.94 2.04 -10.56
C GLY A 110 10.79 3.57 -10.67
N THR A 111 9.86 4.17 -9.92
CA THR A 111 9.72 5.63 -9.84
C THR A 111 10.87 6.30 -9.07
N SER A 112 11.48 5.59 -8.11
CA SER A 112 12.67 6.07 -7.39
C SER A 112 13.95 5.92 -8.22
N TYR A 113 14.10 4.78 -8.92
CA TYR A 113 15.29 4.47 -9.73
C TYR A 113 15.54 5.49 -10.85
N LYS A 114 14.48 5.96 -11.53
CA LYS A 114 14.61 7.03 -12.54
C LYS A 114 15.08 8.35 -11.89
N LYS A 115 14.59 8.72 -10.70
CA LYS A 115 15.00 9.95 -10.02
C LYS A 115 16.46 9.92 -9.58
N ASP A 116 16.96 8.78 -9.11
CA ASP A 116 18.36 8.65 -8.67
C ASP A 116 19.35 8.66 -9.84
N LYS A 117 19.03 8.02 -10.98
CA LYS A 117 19.86 8.08 -12.20
C LYS A 117 19.98 9.49 -12.79
N HIS A 118 18.98 10.34 -12.59
CA HIS A 118 19.04 11.76 -13.00
C HIS A 118 19.71 12.67 -11.98
N LYS A 119 19.91 12.23 -10.73
CA LYS A 119 20.73 12.95 -9.73
C LYS A 119 22.22 12.71 -9.94
N SER A 120 22.63 11.49 -10.27
CA SER A 120 24.05 11.16 -10.47
C SER A 120 24.67 11.85 -11.69
N LYS A 121 23.86 12.24 -12.70
CA LYS A 121 24.34 13.04 -13.84
C LYS A 121 24.64 14.51 -13.50
N ARG A 122 24.10 15.07 -12.41
CA ARG A 122 24.33 16.48 -12.01
C ARG A 122 25.55 16.70 -11.14
N GLN A 123 26.21 15.63 -10.67
CA GLN A 123 27.37 15.75 -9.77
C GLN A 123 28.73 15.74 -10.48
N ASN A 124 28.79 15.73 -11.82
CA ASN A 124 30.06 15.58 -12.54
C ASN A 124 30.32 16.60 -13.66
N GLU A 125 29.71 17.80 -13.60
CA GLU A 125 29.91 18.88 -14.59
C GLU A 125 30.31 20.21 -13.93
N ASP A 126 31.20 20.20 -12.93
CA ASP A 126 31.71 21.46 -12.35
C ASP A 126 33.18 21.37 -11.88
N TRP A 127 34.04 20.78 -12.71
CA TRP A 127 35.51 20.86 -12.58
C TRP A 127 36.18 20.99 -13.96
N GLY A 128 35.89 22.10 -14.64
CA GLY A 128 36.63 22.58 -15.80
C GLY A 128 36.85 24.08 -15.70
#